data_AF-A0A349JH88-F1
#
_entry.id   AF-A0A349JH88-F1
#
_cell.length_a   1.000
_cell.length_b   1.000
_cell.length_c   1.000
_cell.angle_alpha   90.00
_cell.angle_beta   90.00
_cell.angle_gamma   90.00
#
_symmetry.space_group_name_H-M   'P 1'
#
loop_
_entity.id
_entity.type
_entity.pdbx_description
1 polymer ?
#
loop_
_entity_poly.entity_id
_entity_poly.type
_entity_poly.pdbx_seq_one_letter_code
_entity_poly.pdbx_strand_id
1 'polypeptide(L)' 'MTIAVGRAQNERGIFDVLDDWLKRDRFVFVGWSGLLLFPCAYLAIGGWLTGTTFVTSWYTHGLASSYLEGA' A
#
# COMPACT_ATOMS: atom_id res chain seq x y z
N MET A 1 14.38 49.63 -15.20
CA MET A 1 13.72 49.50 -13.90
C MET A 1 13.41 48.03 -13.71
N THR A 2 14.22 47.32 -12.94
CA THR A 2 14.15 45.87 -12.82
C THR A 2 13.67 45.57 -11.41
N ILE A 3 12.40 45.19 -11.27
CA ILE A 3 11.83 44.82 -9.99
C ILE A 3 12.30 43.39 -9.71
N ALA A 4 13.24 43.23 -8.78
CA ALA A 4 13.54 41.94 -8.20
C ALA A 4 12.35 41.55 -7.33
N VAL A 5 11.43 40.75 -7.89
CA VAL A 5 10.44 40.02 -7.10
C VAL A 5 11.24 39.06 -6.23
N GLY A 6 11.45 39.43 -4.97
CA GLY A 6 11.99 38.54 -3.97
C GLY A 6 11.15 37.28 -3.97
N ARG A 7 11.78 36.13 -4.25
CA ARG A 7 11.16 34.83 -4.02
C ARG A 7 10.67 34.83 -2.58
N ALA A 8 9.36 34.83 -2.38
CA ALA A 8 8.80 34.42 -1.10
C ALA A 8 9.47 33.08 -0.78
N GLN A 9 10.23 33.02 0.31
CA GLN A 9 10.69 31.74 0.84
C GLN A 9 9.42 30.94 1.11
N ASN A 10 9.09 30.05 0.19
CA ASN A 10 8.07 29.04 0.42
C ASN A 10 8.72 28.12 1.48
N GLU A 11 8.42 28.36 2.76
CA GLU A 11 8.85 27.51 3.85
C GLU A 11 8.45 26.08 3.48
N ARG A 12 9.44 25.21 3.23
CA ARG A 12 9.20 23.81 2.86
C ARG A 12 8.30 23.20 3.92
N GLY A 13 7.05 22.93 3.56
CA GLY A 13 6.08 22.37 4.48
C GLY A 13 6.40 20.91 4.75
N ILE A 14 5.89 20.38 5.87
CA ILE A 14 5.95 18.94 6.15
C ILE A 14 5.34 18.12 5.00
N PHE A 15 4.32 18.68 4.34
CA PHE A 15 3.70 18.06 3.17
C PHE A 15 4.67 17.92 1.99
N ASP A 16 5.48 18.95 1.69
CA ASP A 16 6.48 18.90 0.62
C ASP A 16 7.57 17.87 0.93
N VAL A 17 8.00 17.80 2.19
CA VAL A 17 8.97 16.78 2.65
C VAL A 17 8.41 15.38 2.52
N LEU A 18 7.12 15.18 2.82
CA LEU A 18 6.45 13.89 2.68
C LEU A 18 6.27 13.52 1.20
N ASP A 19 5.89 14.47 0.34
CA ASP A 19 5.78 14.28 -1.12
C ASP A 19 7.11 13.85 -1.73
N ASP A 20 8.20 14.56 -1.41
CA ASP A 20 9.55 14.25 -1.85
C ASP A 20 10.02 12.87 -1.37
N TRP A 21 9.71 12.52 -0.11
CA TRP A 21 10.04 11.20 0.42
C TRP A 21 9.29 10.09 -0.32
N LEU A 22 7.99 10.30 -0.56
CA LEU A 22 7.10 9.31 -1.15
C LEU A 22 7.43 9.06 -2.63
N LYS A 23 7.84 10.11 -3.36
CA LYS A 23 8.25 10.04 -4.76
C LYS A 23 9.73 9.73 -4.98
N ARG A 24 10.51 9.51 -3.90
CA ARG A 24 11.93 9.19 -4.00
C ARG A 24 12.16 7.95 -4.85
N ASP A 25 13.10 8.05 -5.78
CA ASP A 25 13.55 6.90 -6.58
C ASP A 25 14.21 5.86 -5.67
N ARG A 26 13.63 4.67 -5.63
CA ARG A 26 14.01 3.54 -4.77
C ARG A 26 13.60 2.26 -5.49
N PHE A 27 14.19 1.13 -5.10
CA PHE A 27 13.94 -0.18 -5.74
C PHE A 27 12.45 -0.52 -5.91
N VAL A 28 11.62 -0.22 -4.90
CA VAL A 28 10.16 -0.28 -5.00
C VAL A 28 9.59 1.11 -4.79
N PHE A 29 9.25 1.78 -5.90
CA PHE A 29 8.59 3.09 -5.87
C PHE A 29 7.30 3.03 -5.04
N VAL A 30 7.07 4.05 -4.20
CA VAL A 30 5.85 4.13 -3.38
C VAL A 30 4.84 5.08 -4.00
N GLY A 31 5.13 6.38 -4.03
CA GLY A 31 4.18 7.40 -4.47
C GLY A 31 2.90 7.46 -3.62
N TRP A 32 2.03 8.42 -3.92
CA TRP A 32 0.76 8.58 -3.20
C TRP A 32 -0.18 7.39 -3.39
N SER A 33 -0.15 6.76 -4.57
CA SER A 33 -0.89 5.53 -4.84
C SER A 33 -0.40 4.36 -4.00
N GLY A 34 0.90 4.29 -3.70
CA GLY A 34 1.50 3.23 -2.89
C GLY A 34 0.91 3.13 -1.48
N LEU A 35 0.52 4.26 -0.89
CA LEU A 35 -0.09 4.29 0.44
C LEU A 35 -1.36 3.45 0.53
N LEU A 36 -2.13 3.37 -0.56
CA LEU A 36 -3.31 2.51 -0.64
C LEU A 36 -2.96 1.14 -1.23
N LEU A 37 -2.11 1.11 -2.27
CA LEU A 37 -1.80 -0.11 -3.00
C LEU A 37 -1.12 -1.16 -2.14
N PHE A 38 -0.08 -0.80 -1.37
CA PHE A 38 0.66 -1.79 -0.58
C PHE A 38 -0.18 -2.47 0.50
N PRO A 39 -0.92 -1.76 1.38
CA PRO A 39 -1.72 -2.44 2.39
C PRO A 39 -2.86 -3.25 1.77
N CYS A 40 -3.55 -2.73 0.75
CA CYS A 40 -4.64 -3.47 0.11
C CYS A 40 -4.15 -4.73 -0.61
N ALA A 41 -3.08 -4.62 -1.40
CA ALA A 41 -2.54 -5.76 -2.12
C ALA A 41 -1.99 -6.82 -1.15
N TYR A 42 -1.29 -6.39 -0.09
CA TYR A 42 -0.75 -7.29 0.92
C TYR A 42 -1.86 -8.05 1.66
N LEU A 43 -2.92 -7.37 2.08
CA LEU A 43 -4.06 -8.00 2.76
C LEU A 43 -4.86 -8.91 1.83
N ALA A 44 -5.04 -8.54 0.55
CA ALA A 44 -5.74 -9.39 -0.41
C ALA A 44 -5.00 -10.71 -0.65
N ILE A 45 -3.69 -10.64 -0.90
CA ILE A 45 -2.86 -11.84 -1.09
C ILE A 45 -2.76 -12.62 0.21
N GLY A 46 -2.52 -11.96 1.33
CA GLY A 46 -2.45 -12.58 2.65
C GLY A 46 -3.76 -13.29 3.03
N GLY A 47 -4.91 -12.68 2.74
CA GLY A 47 -6.23 -13.28 2.96
C GLY A 47 -6.45 -14.52 2.10
N TRP A 48 -6.03 -14.50 0.84
CA TRP A 48 -6.13 -15.68 -0.04
C TRP A 48 -5.23 -16.82 0.42
N LEU A 49 -3.97 -16.53 0.77
CA LEU A 49 -3.04 -17.53 1.30
C LEU A 49 -3.54 -18.11 2.63
N THR A 50 -4.02 -17.26 3.54
CA THR A 50 -4.59 -17.71 4.82
C THR A 50 -5.85 -18.56 4.60
N GLY A 51 -6.72 -18.13 3.68
CA GLY A 51 -7.95 -18.83 3.34
C GLY A 51 -7.70 -20.24 2.81
N THR A 52 -6.89 -20.34 1.76
CA THR A 52 -6.53 -21.63 1.13
C THR A 52 -5.72 -22.54 2.03
N THR A 53 -4.99 -22.00 3.02
CA THR A 53 -4.21 -22.82 3.94
C THR A 53 -5.04 -23.33 5.12
N PHE A 54 -5.92 -22.51 5.71
CA PHE A 54 -6.51 -22.79 7.01
C PHE A 54 -8.04 -22.67 7.11
N VAL A 55 -8.72 -22.07 6.12
CA VAL A 55 -10.14 -21.73 6.26
C VAL A 55 -11.04 -22.72 5.50
N THR A 56 -12.00 -23.29 6.23
CA THR A 56 -13.01 -24.20 5.71
C THR A 56 -14.18 -23.48 5.02
N SER A 57 -14.78 -24.12 4.03
CA SER A 57 -16.05 -23.73 3.42
C SER A 57 -17.21 -24.64 3.83
N TRP A 58 -17.08 -25.38 4.93
CA TRP A 58 -18.12 -26.32 5.39
C TRP A 58 -19.46 -25.65 5.69
N TYR A 59 -19.43 -24.50 6.36
CA TYR A 59 -20.66 -23.80 6.77
C TYR A 59 -21.34 -23.00 5.64
N THR A 60 -20.60 -22.67 4.58
CA THR A 60 -21.12 -21.89 3.46
C THR A 60 -21.51 -22.77 2.27
N HIS A 61 -20.72 -23.81 1.99
CA HIS A 61 -20.88 -24.66 0.81
C HIS A 61 -20.83 -26.17 1.12
N GLY A 62 -20.53 -26.59 2.35
CA GLY A 62 -20.37 -28.00 2.70
C GLY A 62 -19.14 -28.65 2.05
N LEU A 63 -18.11 -27.85 1.74
CA LEU A 63 -16.91 -28.28 1.03
C LEU A 63 -15.66 -28.08 1.88
N ALA A 64 -14.73 -29.03 1.81
CA ALA A 64 -13.36 -28.84 2.24
C ALA A 64 -12.63 -27.95 1.21
N SER A 65 -12.03 -26.86 1.67
CA SER A 65 -11.42 -25.84 0.80
C SER A 65 -10.03 -25.40 1.24
N SER A 66 -9.47 -26.01 2.28
CA SER A 66 -8.15 -25.68 2.79
C SER A 66 -7.20 -26.87 2.86
N TYR A 67 -5.89 -26.59 2.78
CA TYR A 67 -4.85 -27.62 2.93
C TYR A 67 -4.92 -28.32 4.29
N LEU A 68 -5.31 -27.60 5.35
CA LEU A 68 -5.48 -28.17 6.69
C LEU A 68 -6.56 -29.27 6.75
N GLU A 69 -7.60 -29.20 5.92
CA GLU A 69 -8.70 -30.18 5.91
C GLU A 69 -8.36 -31.49 5.18
N GLY A 70 -7.24 -31.51 4.43
CA GLY A 70 -6.77 -32.67 3.66
C GLY A 70 -5.49 -33.31 4.20
N ALA A 71 -5.05 -32.88 5.39
CA ALA A 71 -3.91 -33.45 6.12
C ALA A 71 -4.32 -34.60 7.04
#